data_AF-A0A0U3P2R2-F1
#
_entry.id   AF-A0A0U3P2R2-F1
#
_cell.length_a   1.000
_cell.length_b   1.000
_cell.length_c   1.000
_cell.angle_alpha   90.00
_cell.angle_beta   90.00
_cell.angle_gamma   90.00
#
_symmetry.space_group_name_H-M   'P 1'
#
loop_
_entity.id
_entity.type
_entity.pdbx_description
1 polymer ?
#
loop_
_entity_poly.entity_id
_entity_poly.type
_entity_poly.pdbx_seq_one_letter_code
_entity_poly.pdbx_strand_id
1 'polypeptide(L)'
;MTFREHSNKPGWDDWALACEAVMLRGFAGYHDDPQADAERRLGEAFTEDEVRRADAYLAAGVLDTSRLADIEATLNSASDDTKWLVEQLKTAWARMNVLRDRIDDAGSLMDIGDVASAIRYVPGSREAIGA
;
A
#
# COMPACT_ATOMS: atom_id res chain seq x y z
N MET A 1 -24.05 0.02 -0.80
CA MET A 1 -23.05 -0.62 0.06
C MET A 1 -23.44 -0.38 1.51
N THR A 2 -23.35 -1.38 2.38
CA THR A 2 -23.68 -1.26 3.81
C THR A 2 -22.48 -1.74 4.61
N PHE A 3 -21.95 -0.89 5.48
CA PHE A 3 -20.84 -1.22 6.38
C PHE A 3 -21.36 -1.79 7.70
N ARG A 4 -20.48 -2.46 8.45
CA ARG A 4 -20.78 -2.81 9.84
C ARG A 4 -20.92 -1.54 10.68
N GLU A 5 -21.86 -1.56 11.62
CA GLU A 5 -22.00 -0.50 12.63
C GLU A 5 -20.95 -0.62 13.74
N HIS A 6 -20.41 -1.82 13.95
CA HIS A 6 -19.43 -2.12 14.98
C HIS A 6 -18.26 -2.92 14.42
N SER A 7 -17.06 -2.56 14.87
CA SER A 7 -15.81 -3.24 14.52
C SER A 7 -15.87 -4.72 14.90
N ASN A 8 -15.45 -5.59 13.99
CA ASN A 8 -15.14 -6.99 14.32
C ASN A 8 -13.64 -7.19 14.64
N LYS A 9 -12.83 -6.15 14.44
CA LYS A 9 -11.37 -6.14 14.55
C LYS A 9 -10.88 -5.13 15.62
N PRO A 10 -11.41 -5.17 16.86
CA PRO A 10 -11.07 -4.17 17.86
C PRO A 10 -9.56 -4.17 18.16
N GLY A 11 -8.96 -2.98 18.15
CA GLY A 11 -7.54 -2.79 18.44
C GLY A 11 -6.59 -3.03 17.27
N TRP A 12 -7.09 -3.32 16.06
CA TRP A 12 -6.23 -3.41 14.87
C TRP A 12 -5.68 -2.03 14.47
N ASP A 13 -4.38 -2.00 14.17
CA ASP A 13 -3.71 -0.83 13.63
C ASP A 13 -4.00 -0.65 12.13
N ASP A 14 -3.65 0.51 11.59
CA ASP A 14 -3.94 0.86 10.18
C ASP A 14 -3.28 -0.11 9.19
N TRP A 15 -2.11 -0.65 9.54
CA TRP A 15 -1.40 -1.63 8.72
C TRP A 15 -2.14 -2.96 8.66
N ALA A 16 -2.59 -3.48 9.80
CA ALA A 16 -3.35 -4.73 9.86
C ALA A 16 -4.69 -4.62 9.12
N LEU A 17 -5.37 -3.47 9.25
CA LEU A 17 -6.58 -3.16 8.48
C LEU A 17 -6.29 -3.12 6.97
N ALA A 18 -5.19 -2.49 6.56
CA ALA A 18 -4.78 -2.41 5.16
C ALA A 18 -4.43 -3.77 4.54
N CYS A 19 -3.71 -4.64 5.27
CA CYS A 19 -3.41 -6.02 4.84
C CYS A 19 -4.69 -6.81 4.58
N GLU A 20 -5.65 -6.76 5.49
CA GLU A 20 -6.94 -7.45 5.34
C GLU A 20 -7.76 -6.85 4.20
N ALA A 21 -7.78 -5.52 4.05
CA ALA A 21 -8.47 -4.87 2.94
C ALA A 21 -7.94 -5.31 1.56
N VAL A 22 -6.61 -5.41 1.40
CA VAL A 22 -6.00 -5.91 0.16
C VAL A 22 -6.37 -7.37 -0.08
N MET A 23 -6.33 -8.22 0.95
CA MET A 23 -6.73 -9.63 0.83
C MET A 23 -8.20 -9.79 0.44
N LEU A 24 -9.12 -9.03 1.06
CA LEU A 24 -10.55 -9.08 0.76
C LEU A 24 -10.84 -8.63 -0.69
N ARG A 25 -10.14 -7.60 -1.16
CA ARG A 25 -10.19 -7.13 -2.55
C ARG A 25 -9.66 -8.19 -3.51
N GLY A 26 -8.56 -8.87 -3.17
CA GLY A 26 -7.98 -9.95 -3.98
C GLY A 26 -8.86 -11.20 -4.07
N PHE A 27 -9.75 -11.43 -3.12
CA PHE A 27 -10.73 -12.53 -3.18
C PHE A 27 -12.02 -12.19 -3.93
N ALA A 28 -12.19 -10.97 -4.42
CA ALA A 28 -13.35 -10.60 -5.20
C ALA A 28 -13.43 -11.42 -6.51
N GLY A 29 -14.57 -12.07 -6.74
CA GLY A 29 -14.71 -13.08 -7.80
C GLY A 29 -15.14 -12.54 -9.17
N TYR A 30 -14.69 -13.21 -10.23
CA TYR A 30 -14.88 -12.92 -11.67
C TYR A 30 -16.31 -13.02 -12.22
N HIS A 31 -17.34 -13.18 -11.38
CA HIS A 31 -18.63 -13.65 -11.88
C HIS A 31 -19.51 -12.59 -12.54
N ASP A 32 -19.42 -11.31 -12.17
CA ASP A 32 -20.15 -10.22 -12.87
C ASP A 32 -19.49 -8.82 -12.68
N ASP A 33 -19.27 -8.41 -11.43
CA ASP A 33 -18.62 -7.13 -11.08
C ASP A 33 -17.66 -7.33 -9.88
N PRO A 34 -16.35 -7.52 -10.15
CA PRO A 34 -15.35 -7.70 -9.11
C PRO A 34 -15.26 -6.51 -8.14
N GLN A 35 -15.56 -5.30 -8.61
CA GLN A 35 -15.53 -4.11 -7.76
C GLN A 35 -16.70 -4.11 -6.78
N ALA A 36 -17.91 -4.40 -7.25
CA ALA A 36 -19.06 -4.53 -6.36
C ALA A 36 -18.89 -5.67 -5.34
N ASP A 37 -18.26 -6.79 -5.73
CA ASP A 37 -17.97 -7.89 -4.79
C ASP A 37 -16.90 -7.50 -3.75
N ALA A 38 -15.85 -6.78 -4.16
CA ALA A 38 -14.85 -6.24 -3.25
C ALA A 38 -15.47 -5.26 -2.25
N GLU A 39 -16.30 -4.33 -2.73
CA GLU A 39 -17.02 -3.38 -1.89
C GLU A 39 -17.95 -4.10 -0.89
N ARG A 40 -18.69 -5.11 -1.36
CA ARG A 40 -19.54 -5.92 -0.47
C ARG A 40 -18.71 -6.60 0.63
N ARG A 41 -17.59 -7.25 0.27
CA ARG A 41 -16.69 -7.93 1.23
C ARG A 41 -16.11 -6.96 2.26
N LEU A 42 -15.71 -5.75 1.83
CA LEU A 42 -15.24 -4.70 2.74
C LEU A 42 -16.35 -4.24 3.69
N GLY A 43 -17.57 -4.03 3.18
CA GLY A 43 -18.73 -3.67 4.00
C GLY A 43 -19.12 -4.74 5.03
N GLU A 44 -18.94 -6.01 4.70
CA GLU A 44 -19.19 -7.13 5.60
C GLU A 44 -18.11 -7.29 6.68
N ALA A 45 -16.87 -6.93 6.37
CA ALA A 45 -15.73 -7.08 7.27
C ALA A 45 -15.52 -5.87 8.18
N PHE A 46 -15.73 -4.66 7.67
CA PHE A 46 -15.30 -3.41 8.30
C PHE A 46 -16.46 -2.44 8.56
N THR A 47 -16.20 -1.55 9.51
CA THR A 47 -16.88 -0.25 9.59
C THR A 47 -16.37 0.69 8.49
N GLU A 48 -17.12 1.75 8.18
CA GLU A 48 -16.70 2.77 7.21
C GLU A 48 -15.37 3.46 7.61
N ASP A 49 -15.18 3.73 8.91
CA ASP A 49 -13.95 4.35 9.41
C ASP A 49 -12.72 3.44 9.25
N GLU A 50 -12.88 2.14 9.48
CA GLU A 50 -11.79 1.17 9.30
C GLU A 50 -11.36 1.07 7.82
N VAL A 51 -12.32 1.10 6.89
CA VAL A 51 -12.00 1.14 5.45
C VAL A 51 -11.28 2.43 5.11
N ARG A 52 -11.77 3.58 5.59
CA ARG A 52 -11.12 4.89 5.37
C ARG A 52 -9.68 4.91 5.89
N ARG A 53 -9.43 4.33 7.07
CA ARG A 53 -8.09 4.22 7.67
C ARG A 53 -7.17 3.31 6.85
N ALA A 54 -7.67 2.15 6.44
CA ALA A 54 -6.94 1.22 5.57
C ALA A 54 -6.55 1.89 4.24
N ASP A 55 -7.48 2.60 3.60
CA ASP A 55 -7.23 3.26 2.32
C ASP A 55 -6.27 4.44 2.45
N ALA A 56 -6.39 5.24 3.52
CA ALA A 56 -5.43 6.30 3.81
C ALA A 56 -4.01 5.76 4.04
N TYR A 57 -3.89 4.62 4.72
CA TYR A 57 -2.62 3.95 4.94
C TYR A 57 -2.00 3.45 3.63
N LEU A 58 -2.79 2.79 2.79
CA LEU A 58 -2.36 2.32 1.47
C LEU A 58 -1.90 3.48 0.58
N ALA A 59 -2.67 4.57 0.55
CA ALA A 59 -2.33 5.77 -0.22
C ALA A 59 -1.01 6.41 0.26
N ALA A 60 -0.76 6.44 1.57
CA ALA A 60 0.49 6.96 2.13
C ALA A 60 1.72 6.09 1.81
N GLY A 61 1.51 4.80 1.49
CA GLY A 61 2.58 3.87 1.10
C GLY A 61 3.05 4.03 -0.36
N VAL A 62 2.30 4.76 -1.18
CA VAL A 62 2.60 5.01 -2.60
C VAL A 62 3.76 6.00 -2.72
N LEU A 63 4.75 5.66 -3.55
CA LEU A 63 5.85 6.58 -3.83
C LEU A 63 5.34 7.75 -4.66
N ASP A 64 5.49 8.97 -4.14
CA ASP A 64 5.13 10.21 -4.82
C ASP A 64 6.20 10.59 -5.85
N THR A 65 6.13 9.93 -7.01
CA THR A 65 7.06 10.13 -8.13
C THR A 65 6.92 11.51 -8.77
N SER A 66 5.72 12.08 -8.76
CA SER A 66 5.46 13.44 -9.25
C SER A 66 6.20 14.48 -8.41
N ARG A 67 6.11 14.38 -7.08
CA ARG A 67 6.84 15.29 -6.20
C ARG A 67 8.36 15.16 -6.33
N LEU A 68 8.88 13.96 -6.59
CA LEU A 68 10.30 13.79 -6.90
C LEU A 68 10.66 14.50 -8.22
N ALA A 69 9.85 14.35 -9.26
CA ALA A 69 10.07 15.04 -10.54
C ALA A 69 10.02 16.57 -10.38
N ASP A 70 9.12 17.09 -9.54
CA ASP A 70 9.07 18.52 -9.22
C ASP A 70 10.33 19.00 -8.50
N ILE A 71 10.83 18.21 -7.54
CA ILE A 71 12.11 18.50 -6.87
C ILE A 71 13.24 18.53 -7.92
N GLU A 72 13.31 17.52 -8.80
CA GLU A 72 14.32 17.43 -9.85
C GLU A 72 14.29 18.63 -10.82
N ALA A 73 13.09 19.11 -11.19
CA ALA A 73 12.94 20.27 -12.05
C ALA A 73 13.58 21.54 -11.47
N THR A 74 13.69 21.64 -10.15
CA THR A 74 14.30 22.79 -9.45
C THR A 74 15.80 22.62 -9.16
N LEU A 75 16.39 21.45 -9.43
CA LEU A 75 17.77 21.12 -9.04
C LEU A 75 18.86 21.89 -9.79
N ASN A 76 18.56 22.45 -10.97
CA ASN A 76 19.58 23.11 -11.80
C ASN A 76 20.26 24.29 -11.08
N SER A 77 19.53 24.99 -10.21
CA SER A 77 20.07 26.09 -9.38
C SER A 77 20.39 25.67 -7.94
N ALA A 78 20.23 24.40 -7.58
CA ALA A 78 20.45 23.92 -6.22
C ALA A 78 21.93 23.68 -5.91
N SER A 79 22.28 23.66 -4.62
CA SER A 79 23.62 23.29 -4.16
C SER A 79 23.96 21.84 -4.50
N ASP A 80 25.25 21.53 -4.58
CA ASP A 80 25.72 20.17 -4.85
C ASP A 80 25.27 19.17 -3.76
N ASP A 81 25.22 19.62 -2.50
CA ASP A 81 24.66 18.83 -1.39
C ASP A 81 23.20 18.46 -1.62
N THR A 82 22.40 19.41 -2.12
CA THR A 82 20.97 19.17 -2.40
C THR A 82 20.81 18.16 -3.53
N LYS A 83 21.61 18.28 -4.60
CA LYS A 83 21.62 17.31 -5.70
C LYS A 83 22.02 15.92 -5.22
N TRP A 84 23.06 15.84 -4.38
CA TRP A 84 23.50 14.57 -3.80
C TRP A 84 22.41 13.92 -2.95
N LEU A 85 21.71 14.69 -2.10
CA LEU A 85 20.61 14.19 -1.28
C LEU A 85 19.46 13.63 -2.14
N VAL A 86 19.10 14.30 -3.25
CA VAL A 86 18.07 13.79 -4.16
C VAL A 86 18.49 12.49 -4.82
N GLU A 87 19.75 12.34 -5.23
CA GLU A 87 20.27 11.06 -5.75
C GLU A 87 20.28 9.94 -4.71
N GLN A 88 20.55 10.26 -3.44
CA GLN A 88 20.43 9.27 -2.35
C GLN A 88 18.97 8.85 -2.15
N LEU A 89 18.03 9.79 -2.19
CA LEU A 89 16.59 9.51 -2.09
C LEU A 89 16.12 8.57 -3.21
N LYS A 90 16.52 8.85 -4.45
CA LYS A 90 16.24 7.99 -5.62
C LYS A 90 16.78 6.58 -5.44
N THR A 91 18.03 6.47 -4.99
CA THR A 91 18.67 5.18 -4.73
C THR A 91 17.93 4.40 -3.64
N ALA A 92 17.53 5.07 -2.56
CA ALA A 92 16.77 4.45 -1.48
C ALA A 92 15.40 3.94 -1.97
N TRP A 93 14.69 4.73 -2.78
CA TRP A 93 13.42 4.32 -3.38
C TRP A 93 13.56 3.13 -4.32
N ALA A 94 14.56 3.14 -5.21
CA ALA A 94 14.83 2.01 -6.08
C ALA A 94 15.10 0.72 -5.29
N ARG A 95 15.89 0.80 -4.22
CA ARG A 95 16.15 -0.34 -3.33
C ARG A 95 14.90 -0.81 -2.58
N MET A 96 14.05 0.13 -2.15
CA MET A 96 12.79 -0.20 -1.48
C MET A 96 11.84 -0.92 -2.44
N ASN A 97 11.77 -0.52 -3.72
CA ASN A 97 10.98 -1.21 -4.73
C ASN A 97 11.46 -2.64 -4.95
N VAL A 98 12.78 -2.85 -5.08
CA VAL A 98 13.35 -4.21 -5.20
C VAL A 98 13.02 -5.07 -3.97
N LEU A 99 13.03 -4.50 -2.77
CA LEU A 99 12.63 -5.23 -1.57
C LEU A 99 11.14 -5.59 -1.59
N ARG A 100 10.26 -4.67 -1.99
CA ARG A 100 8.82 -4.91 -2.12
C ARG A 100 8.53 -5.99 -3.17
N ASP A 101 9.18 -5.94 -4.34
CA ASP A 101 9.07 -6.97 -5.38
C ASP A 101 9.43 -8.35 -4.81
N ARG A 102 10.54 -8.44 -4.07
CA ARG A 102 10.94 -9.71 -3.42
C ARG A 102 9.94 -10.20 -2.39
N ILE A 103 9.27 -9.30 -1.66
CA ILE A 103 8.24 -9.67 -0.69
C ILE A 103 7.01 -10.20 -1.41
N ASP A 104 6.59 -9.56 -2.50
CA ASP A 104 5.46 -10.01 -3.32
C ASP A 104 5.77 -11.35 -4.03
N ASP A 105 7.02 -11.56 -4.47
CA ASP A 105 7.45 -12.75 -5.22
C ASP A 105 7.99 -13.91 -4.36
N ALA A 106 8.11 -13.74 -3.03
CA ALA A 106 8.82 -14.69 -2.15
C ALA A 106 8.17 -16.09 -2.08
N GLY A 107 6.91 -16.24 -2.49
CA GLY A 107 6.18 -17.51 -2.43
C GLY A 107 6.14 -18.10 -1.01
N SER A 108 6.17 -19.43 -0.88
CA SER A 108 6.07 -20.12 0.43
C SER A 108 7.40 -20.24 1.20
N LEU A 109 8.49 -19.67 0.70
CA LEU A 109 9.85 -19.88 1.23
C LEU A 109 10.29 -18.84 2.28
N MET A 110 9.46 -17.82 2.54
CA MET A 110 9.73 -16.77 3.53
C MET A 110 8.46 -16.49 4.34
N ASP A 111 8.61 -16.17 5.63
CA ASP A 111 7.53 -15.52 6.38
C ASP A 111 7.40 -14.07 5.90
N ILE A 112 6.62 -13.92 4.82
CA ILE A 112 6.34 -12.64 4.16
C ILE A 112 5.73 -11.64 5.16
N GLY A 113 4.97 -12.12 6.14
CA GLY A 113 4.28 -11.28 7.13
C GLY A 113 5.25 -10.50 8.02
N ASP A 114 6.26 -11.18 8.56
CA ASP A 114 7.25 -10.55 9.45
C ASP A 114 8.09 -9.51 8.72
N VAL A 115 8.55 -9.82 7.51
CA VAL A 115 9.38 -8.92 6.72
C VAL A 115 8.58 -7.70 6.24
N ALA A 116 7.35 -7.91 5.77
CA ALA A 116 6.47 -6.83 5.34
C ALA A 116 6.10 -5.90 6.49
N SER A 117 5.81 -6.46 7.68
CA SER A 117 5.53 -5.71 8.90
C SER A 117 6.70 -4.83 9.33
N ALA A 118 7.94 -5.35 9.26
CA ALA A 118 9.14 -4.62 9.65
C ALA A 118 9.35 -3.34 8.82
N ILE A 119 8.95 -3.34 7.55
CA ILE A 119 9.01 -2.17 6.66
C ILE A 119 7.65 -1.49 6.47
N ARG A 120 6.63 -1.92 7.22
CA ARG A 120 5.27 -1.37 7.17
C ARG A 120 4.64 -1.41 5.76
N TYR A 121 5.07 -2.37 4.95
CA TYR A 121 4.57 -2.62 3.59
C TYR A 121 3.36 -3.55 3.63
N VAL A 122 2.41 -3.34 2.72
CA VAL A 122 1.26 -4.23 2.53
C VAL A 122 1.49 -5.01 1.23
N PRO A 123 1.75 -6.33 1.28
CA PRO A 123 1.96 -7.13 0.08
C PRO A 123 0.78 -7.07 -0.89
N GLY A 124 1.05 -7.07 -2.20
CA GLY A 124 0.01 -6.98 -3.24
C GLY A 124 -0.70 -5.62 -3.37
N SER A 125 -0.36 -4.63 -2.51
CA SER A 125 -0.98 -3.30 -2.55
C SER A 125 -0.64 -2.49 -3.82
N ARG A 126 0.42 -2.86 -4.53
CA ARG A 126 0.85 -2.17 -5.76
C ARG A 126 -0.02 -2.48 -6.98
N GLU A 127 -0.56 -3.69 -7.08
CA GLU A 127 -1.44 -4.07 -8.21
C GLU A 127 -2.80 -3.35 -8.15
N ALA A 128 -3.23 -2.94 -6.94
CA ALA A 128 -4.45 -2.15 -6.74
C ALA A 128 -4.39 -0.72 -7.33
N ILE A 129 -3.24 -0.27 -7.81
CA ILE A 129 -3.01 1.08 -8.34
C ILE A 129 -2.90 1.08 -9.89
N GLY A 130 -3.05 -0.10 -10.53
CA GLY A 130 -2.73 -0.30 -11.95
C GLY A 130 -3.70 -1.19 -12.74
N ALA A 131 -5.00 -1.14 -12.43
CA ALA A 131 -6.06 -1.70 -13.30
C ALA A 131 -6.96 -0.57 -13.83
#